data_AF-F3ZXH7-F1
#
_entry.id   AF-F3ZXH7-F1
#
_cell.length_a   1.000
_cell.length_b   1.000
_cell.length_c   1.000
_cell.angle_alpha   90.00
_cell.angle_beta   90.00
_cell.angle_gamma   90.00
#
_symmetry.space_group_name_H-M   'P 1'
#
loop_
_entity.id
_entity.type
_entity.pdbx_description
1 polymer ?
#
loop_
_entity_poly.entity_id
_entity_poly.type
_entity_poly.pdbx_seq_one_letter_code
_entity_poly.pdbx_strand_id
1 'polypeptide(L)'
;MIDMKREQEILIKITKSILEQKDLELDNTIIKALDWEYLLQISLRHKVFPIVYKAISKYIPIKYQAFYDQKYYDIVKKINIRMLELDRILKLAEQNNIEVILLKGPALAEIIYNDIYIRQFVDIDLLVKEADMEKMYYLLNSIGYLQKISFDKNTNRYNTVDKPIFKYGSDFHEFQCIKDIGDNIYIFVEIKRASSAIPLKHIGDFLENVQSISINGIDIKTLNLTYTFLHLCSNFFTNFETEWGVNHETNLRDILDTCMFISKHGDFLNWTEINSLSNKYEIAHKIYYVLKCMTGMVGKVISNEIIESFNPNKVTYYFNGNSDGSINAWESDFVFRLFNDKERKREFVKLTKLKIYNARNYDNHDKVEKESFATLTNVKTYRHFFIESLQWDIEYMFTCDNTSLYLNVIIDNNIYEQLGNYYLFVLFIDNNLDNAIPSRTITITKDESLQVQFVNLQQCSWQFVELGNKRLIKVLIPFECLDMNFKDSDNRIFHNIEFREKIGCDGFRTIGGKYEPIFLKI
;
A
#
# COMPACT_ATOMS: atom_id res chain seq x y z
N MET A 1 -20.15 12.20 18.95
CA MET A 1 -20.50 11.83 17.58
C MET A 1 -20.06 12.98 16.70
N ILE A 2 -19.06 12.76 15.84
CA ILE A 2 -18.70 13.74 14.82
C ILE A 2 -19.71 13.54 13.68
N ASP A 3 -20.36 14.62 13.28
CA ASP A 3 -21.54 14.59 12.40
C ASP A 3 -21.14 14.17 10.98
N MET A 4 -21.67 13.04 10.52
CA MET A 4 -21.51 12.62 9.12
C MET A 4 -22.32 13.55 8.22
N LYS A 5 -21.83 13.81 7.01
CA LYS A 5 -22.66 14.50 6.02
C LYS A 5 -23.79 13.58 5.57
N ARG A 6 -24.96 14.17 5.31
CA ARG A 6 -26.17 13.45 4.85
C ARG A 6 -25.90 12.55 3.65
N GLU A 7 -25.07 12.97 2.70
CA GLU A 7 -24.75 12.19 1.51
C GLU A 7 -23.92 10.95 1.84
N GLN A 8 -23.07 11.02 2.87
CA GLN A 8 -22.31 9.86 3.36
C GLN A 8 -23.27 8.86 4.00
N GLU A 9 -24.19 9.32 4.85
CA GLU A 9 -25.23 8.47 5.46
C GLU A 9 -26.12 7.80 4.39
N ILE A 10 -26.53 8.56 3.36
CA ILE A 10 -27.29 8.03 2.24
C ILE A 10 -26.48 7.00 1.46
N LEU A 11 -25.18 7.19 1.26
CA LEU A 11 -24.32 6.20 0.61
C LEU A 11 -24.27 4.89 1.38
N ILE A 12 -24.23 4.94 2.72
CA ILE A 12 -24.33 3.75 3.58
C ILE A 12 -25.72 3.12 3.44
N LYS A 13 -26.80 3.91 3.47
CA LYS A 13 -28.17 3.41 3.30
C LYS A 13 -28.34 2.70 1.96
N ILE A 14 -27.81 3.26 0.87
CA ILE A 14 -27.81 2.64 -0.46
C ILE A 14 -27.05 1.31 -0.43
N THR A 15 -25.87 1.28 0.18
CA THR A 15 -25.06 0.07 0.34
C THR A 15 -25.83 -1.03 1.08
N LYS A 16 -26.51 -0.69 2.18
CA LYS A 16 -27.37 -1.64 2.92
C LYS A 16 -28.53 -2.15 2.06
N SER A 17 -29.22 -1.26 1.34
CA SER A 17 -30.32 -1.65 0.44
C SER A 17 -29.88 -2.62 -0.65
N ILE A 18 -28.72 -2.37 -1.26
CA ILE A 18 -28.12 -3.26 -2.27
C ILE A 18 -27.82 -4.64 -1.68
N LEU A 19 -27.21 -4.68 -0.49
CA LEU A 19 -26.87 -5.93 0.19
C LEU A 19 -28.09 -6.76 0.58
N GLU A 20 -29.14 -6.08 1.04
CA GLU A 20 -30.41 -6.72 1.40
C GLU A 20 -31.27 -7.09 0.17
N GLN A 21 -30.83 -6.72 -1.04
CA GLN A 21 -31.59 -6.86 -2.29
C GLN A 21 -33.00 -6.23 -2.18
N LYS A 22 -33.10 -5.11 -1.47
CA LYS A 22 -34.35 -4.36 -1.31
C LYS A 22 -34.35 -3.11 -2.17
N ASP A 23 -35.54 -2.73 -2.60
CA ASP A 23 -35.76 -1.44 -3.23
C ASP A 23 -35.39 -0.31 -2.26
N LEU A 24 -34.50 0.57 -2.72
CA LEU A 24 -34.19 1.78 -1.98
C LEU A 24 -35.42 2.69 -2.03
N GLU A 25 -35.88 3.12 -0.86
CA GLU A 25 -36.90 4.16 -0.73
C GLU A 25 -36.28 5.46 -0.21
N LEU A 26 -36.34 6.49 -1.06
CA LEU A 26 -36.00 7.87 -0.72
C LEU A 26 -37.27 8.73 -0.83
N ASP A 27 -37.65 9.40 0.25
CA ASP A 27 -38.76 10.34 0.23
C ASP A 27 -38.35 11.70 -0.38
N ASN A 28 -39.35 12.52 -0.72
CA ASN A 28 -39.14 13.84 -1.31
C ASN A 28 -38.37 14.81 -0.41
N THR A 29 -38.42 14.64 0.91
CA THR A 29 -37.71 15.49 1.86
C THR A 29 -36.21 15.21 1.77
N ILE A 30 -35.82 13.94 1.76
CA ILE A 30 -34.43 13.50 1.57
C ILE A 30 -33.92 13.97 0.21
N ILE A 31 -34.67 13.69 -0.88
CA ILE A 31 -34.27 14.05 -2.25
C ILE A 31 -33.97 15.54 -2.40
N LYS A 32 -34.80 16.41 -1.79
CA LYS A 32 -34.62 17.87 -1.82
C LYS A 32 -33.46 18.36 -0.95
N ALA A 33 -33.11 17.61 0.09
CA ALA A 33 -32.08 17.98 1.05
C ALA A 33 -30.67 17.47 0.68
N LEU A 34 -30.55 16.63 -0.35
CA LEU A 34 -29.27 16.10 -0.81
C LEU A 34 -28.53 17.09 -1.71
N ASP A 35 -27.23 17.21 -1.44
CA ASP A 35 -26.27 17.72 -2.40
C ASP A 35 -25.91 16.61 -3.39
N TRP A 36 -26.58 16.60 -4.54
CA TRP A 36 -26.36 15.62 -5.59
C TRP A 36 -24.98 15.73 -6.24
N GLU A 37 -24.36 16.92 -6.26
CA GLU A 37 -22.99 17.04 -6.78
C GLU A 37 -22.00 16.38 -5.82
N TYR A 38 -22.16 16.61 -4.51
CA TYR A 38 -21.34 15.96 -3.51
C TYR A 38 -21.56 14.45 -3.46
N LEU A 39 -22.80 13.95 -3.57
CA LEU A 39 -23.11 12.51 -3.63
C LEU A 39 -22.42 11.82 -4.81
N LEU A 40 -22.42 12.46 -5.99
CA LEU A 40 -21.68 11.98 -7.15
C LEU A 40 -20.17 11.94 -6.89
N GLN A 41 -19.60 13.01 -6.34
CA GLN A 41 -18.17 13.10 -6.05
C GLN A 41 -17.73 11.99 -5.08
N ILE A 42 -18.45 11.79 -3.96
CA ILE A 42 -18.08 10.78 -2.97
C ILE A 42 -18.28 9.36 -3.51
N SER A 43 -19.32 9.09 -4.30
CA SER A 43 -19.55 7.76 -4.86
C SER A 43 -18.49 7.38 -5.92
N LEU A 44 -18.01 8.36 -6.71
CA LEU A 44 -16.88 8.19 -7.64
C LEU A 44 -15.57 7.95 -6.89
N ARG A 45 -15.26 8.77 -5.87
CA ARG A 45 -14.07 8.61 -5.01
C ARG A 45 -14.03 7.23 -4.35
N HIS A 46 -15.17 6.78 -3.81
CA HIS A 46 -15.27 5.47 -3.19
C HIS A 46 -15.46 4.32 -4.19
N LYS A 47 -15.42 4.59 -5.50
CA LYS A 47 -15.48 3.61 -6.60
C LYS A 47 -16.74 2.74 -6.60
N VAL A 48 -17.86 3.29 -6.11
CA VAL A 48 -19.18 2.64 -6.04
C VAL A 48 -20.22 3.33 -6.91
N PHE A 49 -19.84 4.36 -7.67
CA PHE A 49 -20.78 5.15 -8.45
C PHE A 49 -21.68 4.32 -9.39
N PRO A 50 -21.20 3.34 -10.18
CA PRO A 50 -22.08 2.66 -11.14
C PRO A 50 -23.24 1.89 -10.49
N ILE A 51 -22.97 1.15 -9.40
CA ILE A 51 -24.01 0.43 -8.65
C ILE A 51 -24.94 1.38 -7.90
N VAL A 52 -24.39 2.48 -7.36
CA VAL A 52 -25.18 3.55 -6.71
C VAL A 52 -26.11 4.23 -7.72
N TYR A 53 -25.60 4.57 -8.91
CA TYR A 53 -26.37 5.17 -9.99
C TYR A 53 -27.55 4.29 -10.38
N LYS A 54 -27.35 2.97 -10.56
CA LYS A 54 -28.47 2.05 -10.82
C LYS A 54 -29.53 2.10 -9.72
N ALA A 55 -29.12 2.10 -8.46
CA ALA A 55 -30.04 2.14 -7.31
C ALA A 55 -30.82 3.45 -7.18
N ILE A 56 -30.23 4.60 -7.56
CA ILE A 56 -30.83 5.92 -7.34
C ILE A 56 -31.35 6.60 -8.60
N SER A 57 -31.16 6.02 -9.79
CA SER A 57 -31.46 6.65 -11.10
C SER A 57 -32.85 7.30 -11.16
N LYS A 58 -33.88 6.63 -10.63
CA LYS A 58 -35.27 7.14 -10.57
C LYS A 58 -35.49 8.34 -9.64
N TYR A 59 -34.54 8.62 -8.74
CA TYR A 59 -34.62 9.69 -7.75
C TYR A 59 -33.80 10.93 -8.11
N ILE A 60 -32.93 10.84 -9.13
CA ILE A 60 -32.06 11.94 -9.53
C ILE A 60 -32.93 13.08 -10.08
N PRO A 61 -32.83 14.32 -9.54
CA PRO A 61 -33.55 15.45 -10.09
C PRO A 61 -33.13 15.73 -11.53
N ILE A 62 -34.09 16.15 -12.37
CA ILE A 62 -33.88 16.33 -13.82
C ILE A 62 -32.69 17.23 -14.17
N LYS A 63 -32.39 18.22 -13.33
CA LYS A 63 -31.25 19.13 -13.50
C LYS A 63 -29.87 18.45 -13.37
N TYR A 64 -29.78 17.29 -12.72
CA TYR A 64 -28.55 16.51 -12.56
C TYR A 64 -28.49 15.27 -13.46
N GLN A 65 -29.63 14.83 -14.01
CA GLN A 65 -29.76 13.58 -14.75
C GLN A 65 -28.71 13.44 -15.86
N ALA A 66 -28.62 14.42 -16.77
CA ALA A 66 -27.68 14.38 -17.88
C ALA A 66 -26.21 14.25 -17.43
N PHE A 67 -25.85 14.84 -16.29
CA PHE A 67 -24.49 14.75 -15.77
C PHE A 67 -24.19 13.36 -15.20
N TYR A 68 -25.13 12.78 -14.46
CA TYR A 68 -25.01 11.42 -13.94
C TYR A 68 -24.96 10.38 -15.06
N ASP A 69 -25.87 10.51 -16.04
CA ASP A 69 -25.93 9.63 -17.21
C ASP A 69 -24.59 9.66 -17.96
N GLN A 70 -24.06 10.86 -18.24
CA GLN A 70 -22.76 11.01 -18.90
C GLN A 70 -21.63 10.32 -18.13
N LYS A 71 -21.57 10.49 -16.80
CA LYS A 71 -20.55 9.80 -15.98
C LYS A 71 -20.67 8.29 -16.03
N TYR A 72 -21.91 7.77 -16.03
CA TYR A 72 -22.14 6.34 -16.16
C TYR A 72 -21.71 5.83 -17.54
N TYR A 73 -22.10 6.53 -18.61
CA TYR A 73 -21.69 6.20 -19.98
C TYR A 73 -20.17 6.23 -20.17
N ASP A 74 -19.47 7.21 -19.59
CA ASP A 74 -18.00 7.28 -19.64
C ASP A 74 -17.34 6.06 -18.99
N ILE A 75 -17.90 5.57 -17.88
CA ILE A 75 -17.40 4.37 -17.20
C ILE A 75 -17.66 3.13 -18.05
N VAL A 76 -18.87 2.97 -18.59
CA VAL A 76 -19.23 1.86 -19.48
C VAL A 76 -18.32 1.84 -20.71
N LYS A 77 -18.09 3.00 -21.35
CA LYS A 77 -17.18 3.15 -22.49
C LYS A 77 -15.77 2.65 -22.13
N LYS A 78 -15.23 3.08 -20.99
CA LYS A 78 -13.89 2.68 -20.54
C LYS A 78 -13.83 1.18 -20.19
N ILE A 79 -14.89 0.60 -19.63
CA ILE A 79 -14.98 -0.85 -19.37
C ILE A 79 -14.93 -1.63 -20.69
N ASN A 80 -15.74 -1.24 -21.69
CA ASN A 80 -15.74 -1.90 -22.99
C ASN A 80 -14.36 -1.90 -23.66
N ILE A 81 -13.69 -0.75 -23.66
CA ILE A 81 -12.34 -0.62 -24.19
C ILE A 81 -11.36 -1.56 -23.47
N ARG A 82 -11.43 -1.62 -22.12
CA ARG A 82 -10.58 -2.53 -21.34
C ARG A 82 -10.87 -3.99 -21.63
N MET A 83 -12.13 -4.37 -21.86
CA MET A 83 -12.47 -5.75 -22.22
C MET A 83 -11.89 -6.15 -23.58
N LEU A 84 -11.87 -5.24 -24.55
CA LEU A 84 -11.24 -5.47 -25.86
C LEU A 84 -9.72 -5.66 -25.73
N GLU A 85 -9.06 -4.82 -24.95
CA GLU A 85 -7.62 -4.97 -24.70
C GLU A 85 -7.31 -6.22 -23.87
N LEU A 86 -8.15 -6.57 -22.89
CA LEU A 86 -8.00 -7.80 -22.11
C LEU A 86 -8.08 -9.03 -23.02
N ASP A 87 -9.07 -9.12 -23.91
CA ASP A 87 -9.19 -10.22 -24.88
C ASP A 87 -7.93 -10.35 -25.75
N ARG A 88 -7.41 -9.22 -26.26
CA ARG A 88 -6.16 -9.20 -27.03
C ARG A 88 -4.97 -9.70 -26.21
N ILE A 89 -4.86 -9.26 -24.96
CA ILE A 89 -3.77 -9.66 -24.05
C ILE A 89 -3.84 -11.16 -23.74
N LEU A 90 -5.03 -11.68 -23.42
CA LEU A 90 -5.21 -13.09 -23.08
C LEU A 90 -4.89 -14.00 -24.27
N LYS A 91 -5.36 -13.66 -25.48
CA LYS A 91 -5.01 -14.39 -26.72
C LYS A 91 -3.51 -14.39 -26.98
N LEU A 92 -2.85 -13.25 -26.76
CA LEU A 92 -1.39 -13.15 -26.95
C LEU A 92 -0.63 -14.01 -25.93
N ALA A 93 -1.06 -14.03 -24.68
CA ALA A 93 -0.47 -14.86 -23.64
C ALA A 93 -0.67 -16.35 -23.95
N GLU A 94 -1.89 -16.75 -24.33
CA GLU A 94 -2.23 -18.13 -24.71
C GLU A 94 -1.37 -18.63 -25.88
N GLN A 95 -1.25 -17.85 -26.96
CA GLN A 95 -0.40 -18.17 -28.11
C GLN A 95 1.08 -18.36 -27.74
N ASN A 96 1.51 -17.78 -26.62
CA ASN A 96 2.88 -17.86 -26.13
C ASN A 96 3.04 -18.80 -24.94
N ASN A 97 2.01 -19.60 -24.62
CA ASN A 97 1.98 -20.53 -23.48
C ASN A 97 2.28 -19.86 -22.13
N ILE A 98 1.79 -18.63 -21.94
CA ILE A 98 1.85 -17.94 -20.65
C ILE A 98 0.48 -18.05 -19.99
N GLU A 99 0.47 -18.67 -18.82
CA GLU A 99 -0.72 -18.75 -17.98
C GLU A 99 -0.93 -17.41 -17.26
N VAL A 100 -2.10 -16.81 -17.48
CA VAL A 100 -2.49 -15.53 -16.91
C VAL A 100 -3.71 -15.72 -16.01
N ILE A 101 -3.60 -15.29 -14.76
CA ILE A 101 -4.70 -15.28 -13.80
C ILE A 101 -5.10 -13.84 -13.53
N LEU A 102 -6.35 -13.50 -13.82
CA LEU A 102 -6.88 -12.18 -13.56
C LEU A 102 -7.30 -12.07 -12.09
N LEU A 103 -6.63 -11.21 -11.31
CA LEU A 103 -6.87 -11.12 -9.86
C LEU A 103 -8.08 -10.26 -9.49
N LYS A 104 -8.37 -9.25 -10.29
CA LYS A 104 -9.34 -8.19 -9.97
C LYS A 104 -10.12 -7.78 -11.23
N GLY A 105 -10.45 -6.49 -11.34
CA GLY A 105 -11.12 -5.93 -12.50
C GLY A 105 -12.43 -6.65 -12.87
N PRO A 106 -12.59 -7.08 -14.14
CA PRO A 106 -13.81 -7.69 -14.62
C PRO A 106 -14.06 -9.09 -14.03
N ALA A 107 -13.03 -9.85 -13.63
CA ALA A 107 -13.24 -11.15 -12.98
C ALA A 107 -14.01 -11.01 -11.67
N LEU A 108 -13.60 -10.07 -10.80
CA LEU A 108 -14.36 -9.79 -9.57
C LEU A 108 -15.74 -9.20 -9.85
N ALA A 109 -15.88 -8.38 -10.89
CA ALA A 109 -17.18 -7.83 -11.25
C ALA A 109 -18.17 -8.93 -11.64
N GLU A 110 -17.74 -9.91 -12.42
CA GLU A 110 -18.56 -11.08 -12.76
C GLU A 110 -18.82 -11.97 -11.54
N ILE A 111 -17.77 -12.40 -10.83
CA ILE A 111 -17.89 -13.30 -9.67
C ILE A 111 -18.84 -12.72 -8.61
N ILE A 112 -18.73 -11.43 -8.30
CA ILE A 112 -19.50 -10.80 -7.24
C ILE A 112 -20.88 -10.36 -7.74
N TYR A 113 -20.96 -9.72 -8.90
CA TYR A 113 -22.16 -8.99 -9.31
C TYR A 113 -22.90 -9.57 -10.53
N ASN A 114 -22.32 -10.51 -11.28
CA ASN A 114 -22.82 -10.98 -12.59
C ASN A 114 -23.08 -9.83 -13.60
N ASP A 115 -22.37 -8.70 -13.44
CA ASP A 115 -22.48 -7.55 -14.31
C ASP A 115 -21.21 -6.70 -14.19
N ILE A 116 -20.40 -6.70 -15.27
CA ILE A 116 -19.15 -5.95 -15.29
C ILE A 116 -19.32 -4.42 -15.24
N TYR A 117 -20.51 -3.90 -15.57
CA TYR A 117 -20.75 -2.46 -15.69
C TYR A 117 -21.10 -1.79 -14.36
N ILE A 118 -21.38 -2.56 -13.31
CA ILE A 118 -21.76 -2.00 -11.99
C ILE A 118 -20.59 -1.90 -11.01
N ARG A 119 -19.44 -2.48 -11.35
CA ARG A 119 -18.24 -2.42 -10.54
C ARG A 119 -17.17 -1.60 -11.25
N GLN A 120 -16.74 -0.49 -10.64
CA GLN A 120 -15.67 0.34 -11.20
C GLN A 120 -14.29 -0.29 -10.99
N PHE A 121 -13.55 -0.47 -12.09
CA PHE A 121 -12.14 -0.84 -12.11
C PHE A 121 -11.36 -0.01 -13.13
N VAL A 122 -10.07 0.19 -12.86
CA VAL A 122 -9.19 1.08 -13.65
C VAL A 122 -8.07 0.29 -14.30
N ASP A 123 -7.48 -0.63 -13.55
CA ASP A 123 -6.31 -1.42 -13.95
C ASP A 123 -6.71 -2.88 -14.24
N ILE A 124 -5.88 -3.55 -15.03
CA ILE A 124 -5.94 -4.98 -15.33
C ILE A 124 -4.81 -5.69 -14.59
N ASP A 125 -5.13 -6.39 -13.50
CA ASP A 125 -4.16 -7.08 -12.64
C ASP A 125 -3.89 -8.53 -13.13
N LEU A 126 -2.76 -8.74 -13.79
CA LEU A 126 -2.35 -10.05 -14.33
C LEU A 126 -1.36 -10.73 -13.40
N LEU A 127 -1.78 -11.79 -12.71
CA LEU A 127 -0.87 -12.68 -11.99
C LEU A 127 -0.29 -13.71 -12.97
N VAL A 128 1.04 -13.76 -13.04
CA VAL A 128 1.80 -14.73 -13.84
C VAL A 128 2.89 -15.38 -12.98
N LYS A 129 3.45 -16.49 -13.45
CA LYS A 129 4.65 -17.08 -12.83
C LYS A 129 5.79 -16.08 -12.93
N GLU A 130 6.64 -16.03 -11.89
CA GLU A 130 7.78 -15.11 -11.86
C GLU A 130 8.70 -15.27 -13.08
N ALA A 131 8.96 -16.51 -13.50
CA ALA A 131 9.75 -16.82 -14.68
C ALA A 131 9.17 -16.27 -16.01
N ASP A 132 7.86 -16.02 -16.05
CA ASP A 132 7.17 -15.50 -17.24
C ASP A 132 6.98 -13.99 -17.23
N MET A 133 7.33 -13.29 -16.13
CA MET A 133 7.07 -11.85 -16.01
C MET A 133 7.72 -11.02 -17.13
N GLU A 134 9.00 -11.24 -17.39
CA GLU A 134 9.75 -10.49 -18.41
C GLU A 134 9.25 -10.81 -19.82
N LYS A 135 8.96 -12.09 -20.09
CA LYS A 135 8.36 -12.53 -21.35
C LYS A 135 6.99 -11.86 -21.56
N MET A 136 6.15 -11.84 -20.53
CA MET A 136 4.85 -11.18 -20.57
C MET A 136 4.98 -9.66 -20.83
N TYR A 137 5.98 -9.01 -20.23
CA TYR A 137 6.27 -7.61 -20.51
C TYR A 137 6.55 -7.37 -21.98
N TYR A 138 7.47 -8.13 -22.60
CA TYR A 138 7.80 -7.94 -24.01
C TYR A 138 6.63 -8.26 -24.94
N LEU A 139 5.74 -9.19 -24.55
CA LEU A 139 4.48 -9.41 -25.28
C LEU A 139 3.57 -8.18 -25.21
N LEU A 140 3.34 -7.60 -24.02
CA LEU A 140 2.58 -6.35 -23.91
C LEU A 140 3.25 -5.21 -24.70
N ASN A 141 4.58 -5.13 -24.65
CA ASN A 141 5.35 -4.14 -25.40
C ASN A 141 5.13 -4.25 -26.91
N SER A 142 5.09 -5.47 -27.46
CA SER A 142 4.83 -5.71 -28.88
C SER A 142 3.46 -5.22 -29.36
N ILE A 143 2.49 -5.04 -28.44
CA ILE A 143 1.15 -4.52 -28.75
C ILE A 143 0.92 -3.09 -28.28
N GLY A 144 2.01 -2.37 -27.97
CA GLY A 144 2.02 -0.92 -27.74
C GLY A 144 2.00 -0.50 -26.27
N TYR A 145 2.20 -1.40 -25.32
CA TYR A 145 2.37 -1.02 -23.92
C TYR A 145 3.82 -0.62 -23.63
N LEU A 146 3.99 0.41 -22.81
CA LEU A 146 5.28 0.81 -22.28
C LEU A 146 5.23 0.73 -20.77
N GLN A 147 6.40 0.60 -20.13
CA GLN A 147 6.41 0.63 -18.68
C GLN A 147 6.21 2.05 -18.18
N LYS A 148 5.24 2.25 -17.29
CA LYS A 148 5.01 3.50 -16.56
C LYS A 148 6.05 3.69 -15.46
N ILE A 149 6.79 4.79 -15.51
CA ILE A 149 7.73 5.19 -14.45
C ILE A 149 7.07 6.17 -13.50
N SER A 150 6.69 7.35 -13.99
CA SER A 150 6.12 8.44 -13.20
C SER A 150 5.05 9.19 -13.99
N PHE A 151 4.40 10.16 -13.34
CA PHE A 151 3.44 11.06 -13.97
C PHE A 151 3.91 12.50 -13.79
N ASP A 152 4.12 13.19 -14.91
CA ASP A 152 4.50 14.59 -14.91
C ASP A 152 3.23 15.46 -14.88
N LYS A 153 3.03 16.13 -13.75
CA LYS A 153 1.87 17.00 -13.51
C LYS A 153 1.89 18.25 -14.40
N ASN A 154 3.07 18.72 -14.84
CA ASN A 154 3.18 19.92 -15.66
C ASN A 154 2.75 19.66 -17.09
N THR A 155 3.14 18.50 -17.64
CA THR A 155 2.77 18.09 -19.00
C THR A 155 1.49 17.26 -19.06
N ASN A 156 0.98 16.81 -17.91
CA ASN A 156 -0.16 15.91 -17.78
C ASN A 156 0.05 14.60 -18.56
N ARG A 157 1.28 14.07 -18.55
CA ARG A 157 1.70 12.87 -19.29
C ARG A 157 2.43 11.89 -18.39
N TYR A 158 2.38 10.62 -18.77
CA TYR A 158 3.15 9.57 -18.12
C TYR A 158 4.55 9.46 -18.74
N ASN A 159 5.56 9.40 -17.88
CA ASN A 159 6.92 9.05 -18.29
C ASN A 159 7.02 7.54 -18.41
N THR A 160 7.58 7.07 -19.52
CA THR A 160 7.65 5.65 -19.82
C THR A 160 9.03 5.22 -20.28
N VAL A 161 9.29 3.92 -20.18
CA VAL A 161 10.48 3.26 -20.72
C VAL A 161 10.07 2.03 -21.51
N ASP A 162 10.92 1.66 -22.48
CA ASP A 162 10.77 0.53 -23.39
C ASP A 162 11.44 -0.77 -22.89
N LYS A 163 11.98 -0.75 -21.66
CA LYS A 163 12.60 -1.90 -21.00
C LYS A 163 11.92 -2.21 -19.67
N PRO A 164 11.84 -3.49 -19.29
CA PRO A 164 11.26 -3.88 -18.02
C PRO A 164 12.19 -3.48 -16.86
N ILE A 165 11.65 -2.75 -15.90
CA ILE A 165 12.26 -2.35 -14.64
C ILE A 165 11.31 -2.81 -13.54
N PHE A 166 11.74 -3.61 -12.59
CA PHE A 166 10.83 -4.01 -11.52
C PHE A 166 10.47 -2.80 -10.64
N LYS A 167 9.18 -2.62 -10.36
CA LYS A 167 8.75 -1.78 -9.23
C LYS A 167 8.71 -2.64 -7.99
N TYR A 168 9.49 -2.25 -6.99
CA TYR A 168 9.64 -2.97 -5.74
C TYR A 168 8.71 -2.40 -4.66
N GLY A 169 7.79 -3.22 -4.16
CA GLY A 169 7.27 -3.13 -2.79
C GLY A 169 7.89 -4.27 -1.97
N SER A 170 7.96 -4.14 -0.64
CA SER A 170 8.72 -5.04 0.26
C SER A 170 8.72 -6.52 -0.16
N ASP A 171 7.55 -7.05 -0.55
CA ASP A 171 7.37 -8.45 -0.97
C ASP A 171 6.65 -8.63 -2.33
N PHE A 172 6.35 -7.56 -3.09
CA PHE A 172 5.69 -7.67 -4.40
C PHE A 172 6.44 -6.91 -5.47
N HIS A 173 6.62 -7.57 -6.63
CA HIS A 173 7.19 -6.95 -7.80
C HIS A 173 6.15 -6.93 -8.92
N GLU A 174 6.10 -5.80 -9.61
CA GLU A 174 5.21 -5.63 -10.75
C GLU A 174 5.83 -4.79 -11.85
N PHE A 175 5.39 -5.07 -13.08
CA PHE A 175 5.54 -4.16 -14.20
C PHE A 175 4.22 -3.43 -14.40
N GLN A 176 4.19 -2.16 -14.02
CA GLN A 176 3.07 -1.27 -14.34
C GLN A 176 3.21 -0.81 -15.79
N CYS A 177 2.40 -1.36 -16.66
CA CYS A 177 2.38 -1.09 -18.08
C CYS A 177 1.23 -0.11 -18.41
N ILE A 178 1.50 0.81 -19.34
CA ILE A 178 0.52 1.78 -19.82
C ILE A 178 0.50 1.81 -21.34
N LYS A 179 -0.69 1.96 -21.92
CA LYS A 179 -0.89 2.21 -23.34
C LYS A 179 -1.83 3.39 -23.53
N ASP A 180 -1.38 4.38 -24.30
CA ASP A 180 -2.21 5.48 -24.78
C ASP A 180 -2.96 4.99 -26.03
N ILE A 181 -4.29 5.03 -25.98
CA ILE A 181 -5.13 4.64 -27.12
C ILE A 181 -5.79 5.84 -27.81
N GLY A 182 -5.36 7.06 -27.48
CA GLY A 182 -5.97 8.30 -27.95
C GLY A 182 -7.11 8.80 -27.05
N ASP A 183 -7.65 9.97 -27.37
CA ASP A 183 -8.77 10.63 -26.66
C ASP A 183 -8.56 10.79 -25.14
N ASN A 184 -7.30 10.94 -24.69
CA ASN A 184 -6.91 10.93 -23.28
C ASN A 184 -7.33 9.66 -22.51
N ILE A 185 -7.44 8.53 -23.19
CA ILE A 185 -7.74 7.23 -22.58
C ILE A 185 -6.44 6.43 -22.48
N TYR A 186 -6.09 6.08 -21.24
CA TYR A 186 -4.96 5.22 -20.92
C TYR A 186 -5.46 3.87 -20.41
N ILE A 187 -4.84 2.79 -20.89
CA ILE A 187 -5.05 1.44 -20.39
C ILE A 187 -3.87 1.07 -19.51
N PHE A 188 -4.18 0.67 -18.27
CA PHE A 188 -3.21 0.26 -17.27
C PHE A 188 -3.28 -1.24 -17.09
N VAL A 189 -2.13 -1.90 -17.21
CA VAL A 189 -1.97 -3.34 -17.01
C VAL A 189 -0.84 -3.55 -16.01
N GLU A 190 -1.09 -4.33 -14.97
CA GLU A 190 -0.09 -4.66 -13.96
C GLU A 190 0.27 -6.14 -14.11
N ILE A 191 1.49 -6.42 -14.57
CA ILE A 191 2.04 -7.79 -14.54
C ILE A 191 2.61 -8.02 -13.16
N LYS A 192 2.10 -9.01 -12.43
CA LYS A 192 2.44 -9.29 -11.04
C LYS A 192 2.99 -10.70 -10.89
N ARG A 193 4.06 -10.87 -10.11
CA ARG A 193 4.43 -12.18 -9.55
C ARG A 193 3.72 -12.49 -8.24
N ALA A 194 3.15 -11.48 -7.57
CA ALA A 194 2.40 -11.63 -6.34
C ALA A 194 1.42 -10.46 -6.14
N SER A 195 0.33 -10.73 -5.41
CA SER A 195 -0.52 -9.67 -4.89
C SER A 195 0.17 -8.99 -3.71
N SER A 196 0.10 -7.65 -3.63
CA SER A 196 0.63 -6.88 -2.49
C SER A 196 0.04 -7.27 -1.13
N ALA A 197 -1.08 -8.01 -1.14
CA ALA A 197 -1.81 -8.40 0.05
C ALA A 197 -1.43 -9.80 0.60
N ILE A 198 -0.78 -10.64 -0.22
CA ILE A 198 -0.44 -12.04 0.09
C ILE A 198 1.09 -12.20 0.11
N PRO A 199 1.70 -12.82 1.14
CA PRO A 199 3.13 -13.04 1.18
C PRO A 199 3.64 -13.82 -0.04
N LEU A 200 4.74 -13.37 -0.65
CA LEU A 200 5.33 -13.98 -1.85
C LEU A 200 5.55 -15.48 -1.71
N LYS A 201 6.01 -15.93 -0.53
CA LYS A 201 6.27 -17.35 -0.21
C LYS A 201 5.05 -18.27 -0.39
N HIS A 202 3.84 -17.71 -0.52
CA HIS A 202 2.59 -18.47 -0.66
C HIS A 202 1.89 -18.27 -2.00
N ILE A 203 2.44 -17.47 -2.92
CA ILE A 203 1.75 -17.17 -4.18
C ILE A 203 1.60 -18.40 -5.09
N GLY A 204 2.47 -19.41 -4.95
CA GLY A 204 2.36 -20.69 -5.66
C GLY A 204 0.99 -21.33 -5.48
N ASP A 205 0.49 -21.37 -4.24
CA ASP A 205 -0.84 -21.93 -3.94
C ASP A 205 -1.96 -21.18 -4.69
N PHE A 206 -1.83 -19.85 -4.85
CA PHE A 206 -2.81 -19.03 -5.58
C PHE A 206 -2.76 -19.29 -7.09
N LEU A 207 -1.58 -19.54 -7.64
CA LEU A 207 -1.40 -19.90 -9.06
C LEU A 207 -2.07 -21.26 -9.38
N GLU A 208 -2.11 -22.18 -8.40
CA GLU A 208 -2.69 -23.51 -8.55
C GLU A 208 -4.20 -23.56 -8.27
N ASN A 209 -4.73 -22.61 -7.49
CA ASN A 209 -6.12 -22.63 -7.01
C ASN A 209 -7.02 -21.64 -7.77
N VAL A 210 -7.38 -22.06 -8.97
CA VAL A 210 -7.96 -21.26 -10.03
C VAL A 210 -9.27 -21.85 -10.56
N GLN A 211 -10.07 -21.02 -11.22
CA GLN A 211 -11.27 -21.38 -11.95
C GLN A 211 -11.31 -20.63 -13.29
N SER A 212 -12.09 -21.15 -14.24
CA SER A 212 -12.39 -20.47 -15.49
C SER A 212 -13.80 -19.88 -15.44
N ILE A 213 -13.93 -18.64 -15.91
CA ILE A 213 -15.21 -17.95 -16.09
C ILE A 213 -15.27 -17.41 -17.52
N SER A 214 -16.47 -17.15 -18.05
CA SER A 214 -16.64 -16.53 -19.36
C SER A 214 -17.38 -15.20 -19.20
N ILE A 215 -16.80 -14.12 -19.73
CA ILE A 215 -17.39 -12.77 -19.70
C ILE A 215 -17.53 -12.29 -21.14
N ASN A 216 -18.78 -12.12 -21.61
CA ASN A 216 -19.06 -11.69 -22.98
C ASN A 216 -18.33 -12.53 -24.06
N GLY A 217 -18.18 -13.84 -23.82
CA GLY A 217 -17.48 -14.76 -24.72
C GLY A 217 -15.94 -14.74 -24.63
N ILE A 218 -15.37 -14.02 -23.67
CA ILE A 218 -13.95 -14.04 -23.35
C ILE A 218 -13.75 -15.00 -22.18
N ASP A 219 -12.96 -16.06 -22.39
CA ASP A 219 -12.62 -17.01 -21.35
C ASP A 219 -11.48 -16.47 -20.49
N ILE A 220 -11.72 -16.41 -19.19
CA ILE A 220 -10.83 -15.79 -18.21
C ILE A 220 -10.52 -16.80 -17.13
N LYS A 221 -9.23 -16.98 -16.83
CA LYS A 221 -8.77 -17.70 -15.66
C LYS A 221 -8.62 -16.73 -14.49
N THR A 222 -9.16 -17.11 -13.34
CA THR A 222 -9.19 -16.30 -12.10
C THR A 222 -9.02 -17.21 -10.89
N LEU A 223 -8.82 -16.65 -9.70
CA LEU A 223 -8.79 -17.42 -8.46
C LEU A 223 -10.14 -18.13 -8.22
N ASN A 224 -10.11 -19.32 -7.62
CA ASN A 224 -11.33 -19.97 -7.12
C ASN A 224 -11.96 -19.15 -5.97
N LEU A 225 -13.14 -19.54 -5.48
CA LEU A 225 -13.87 -18.76 -4.47
C LEU A 225 -13.09 -18.62 -3.15
N THR A 226 -12.47 -19.70 -2.66
CA THR A 226 -11.66 -19.70 -1.43
C THR A 226 -10.52 -18.68 -1.52
N TYR A 227 -9.73 -18.73 -2.60
CA TYR A 227 -8.57 -17.86 -2.77
C TYR A 227 -8.98 -16.43 -3.16
N THR A 228 -10.13 -16.26 -3.83
CA THR A 228 -10.75 -14.94 -4.04
C THR A 228 -11.10 -14.29 -2.70
N PHE A 229 -11.70 -15.03 -1.76
CA PHE A 229 -12.03 -14.52 -0.43
C PHE A 229 -10.79 -14.09 0.36
N LEU A 230 -9.77 -14.96 0.42
CA LEU A 230 -8.50 -14.66 1.09
C LEU A 230 -7.85 -13.38 0.51
N HIS A 231 -7.88 -13.25 -0.81
CA HIS A 231 -7.35 -12.09 -1.52
C HIS A 231 -8.17 -10.82 -1.24
N LEU A 232 -9.51 -10.88 -1.27
CA LEU A 232 -10.39 -9.74 -0.97
C LEU A 232 -10.15 -9.21 0.44
N CYS A 233 -10.17 -10.08 1.45
CA CYS A 233 -9.92 -9.67 2.85
C CYS A 233 -8.53 -9.08 3.03
N SER A 234 -7.52 -9.70 2.42
CA SER A 234 -6.14 -9.19 2.54
C SER A 234 -5.97 -7.84 1.85
N ASN A 235 -6.60 -7.62 0.68
CA ASN A 235 -6.54 -6.36 -0.05
C ASN A 235 -7.30 -5.25 0.68
N PHE A 236 -8.49 -5.54 1.22
CA PHE A 236 -9.21 -4.63 2.10
C PHE A 236 -8.29 -4.25 3.26
N PHE A 237 -7.82 -5.20 4.05
CA PHE A 237 -6.98 -4.92 5.22
C PHE A 237 -5.77 -4.06 4.85
N THR A 238 -5.08 -4.40 3.76
CA THR A 238 -3.92 -3.63 3.28
C THR A 238 -4.29 -2.18 2.98
N ASN A 239 -5.41 -1.94 2.28
CA ASN A 239 -5.90 -0.60 1.97
C ASN A 239 -6.32 0.19 3.22
N PHE A 240 -6.74 -0.46 4.29
CA PHE A 240 -7.29 0.19 5.49
C PHE A 240 -6.29 0.35 6.66
N GLU A 241 -5.36 -0.59 6.82
CA GLU A 241 -4.53 -0.67 8.03
C GLU A 241 -3.05 -0.35 7.81
N THR A 242 -2.54 -0.43 6.58
CA THR A 242 -1.11 -0.21 6.32
C THR A 242 -0.80 1.26 6.04
N GLU A 243 0.45 1.67 6.24
CA GLU A 243 0.92 3.02 5.88
C GLU A 243 0.67 3.33 4.40
N TRP A 244 0.92 2.36 3.52
CA TRP A 244 0.59 2.51 2.10
C TRP A 244 -0.91 2.76 1.94
N GLY A 245 -1.76 1.93 2.52
CA GLY A 245 -3.22 2.08 2.41
C GLY A 245 -3.77 3.38 3.00
N VAL A 246 -3.18 3.91 4.09
CA VAL A 246 -3.58 5.18 4.69
C VAL A 246 -3.15 6.39 3.86
N ASN A 247 -2.02 6.27 3.17
CA ASN A 247 -1.55 7.31 2.25
C ASN A 247 -2.22 7.28 0.88
N HIS A 248 -3.02 6.25 0.59
CA HIS A 248 -3.83 6.11 -0.62
C HIS A 248 -5.33 6.13 -0.26
N GLU A 249 -6.20 6.26 -1.26
CA GLU A 249 -7.63 6.47 -1.02
C GLU A 249 -8.34 5.23 -0.44
N THR A 250 -9.02 5.42 0.69
CA THR A 250 -9.96 4.46 1.27
C THR A 250 -11.21 4.35 0.40
N ASN A 251 -11.69 3.15 0.10
CA ASN A 251 -12.86 2.99 -0.77
C ASN A 251 -13.94 2.08 -0.18
N LEU A 252 -15.19 2.54 -0.24
CA LEU A 252 -16.37 1.76 0.14
C LEU A 252 -16.51 0.50 -0.72
N ARG A 253 -15.96 0.51 -1.94
CA ARG A 253 -15.93 -0.65 -2.83
C ARG A 253 -15.29 -1.88 -2.17
N ASP A 254 -14.18 -1.75 -1.45
CA ASP A 254 -13.55 -2.91 -0.79
C ASP A 254 -14.52 -3.57 0.22
N ILE A 255 -15.32 -2.77 0.93
CA ILE A 255 -16.35 -3.25 1.86
C ILE A 255 -17.50 -3.90 1.09
N LEU A 256 -18.04 -3.19 0.10
CA LEU A 256 -19.19 -3.65 -0.69
C LEU A 256 -18.88 -4.95 -1.43
N ASP A 257 -17.72 -5.03 -2.08
CA ASP A 257 -17.24 -6.23 -2.78
C ASP A 257 -17.17 -7.42 -1.82
N THR A 258 -16.59 -7.23 -0.63
CA THR A 258 -16.45 -8.31 0.36
C THR A 258 -17.81 -8.73 0.94
N CYS A 259 -18.68 -7.78 1.27
CA CYS A 259 -20.04 -8.07 1.75
C CYS A 259 -20.84 -8.84 0.70
N MET A 260 -20.89 -8.34 -0.55
CA MET A 260 -21.61 -8.98 -1.65
C MET A 260 -21.04 -10.36 -1.99
N PHE A 261 -19.71 -10.52 -1.93
CA PHE A 261 -19.07 -11.81 -2.12
C PHE A 261 -19.54 -12.83 -1.08
N ILE A 262 -19.53 -12.47 0.22
CA ILE A 262 -20.02 -13.36 1.28
C ILE A 262 -21.51 -13.63 1.11
N SER A 263 -22.33 -12.61 0.85
CA SER A 263 -23.78 -12.78 0.66
C SER A 263 -24.12 -13.74 -0.49
N LYS A 264 -23.30 -13.76 -1.55
CA LYS A 264 -23.53 -14.61 -2.72
C LYS A 264 -22.92 -16.00 -2.60
N HIS A 265 -21.71 -16.08 -2.03
CA HIS A 265 -20.89 -17.29 -2.07
C HIS A 265 -20.63 -17.93 -0.72
N GLY A 266 -20.98 -17.28 0.39
CA GLY A 266 -20.61 -17.67 1.75
C GLY A 266 -21.07 -19.07 2.16
N ASP A 267 -22.21 -19.53 1.64
CA ASP A 267 -22.74 -20.88 1.89
C ASP A 267 -21.95 -21.99 1.16
N PHE A 268 -21.17 -21.64 0.13
CA PHE A 268 -20.32 -22.56 -0.62
C PHE A 268 -18.87 -22.59 -0.12
N LEU A 269 -18.52 -21.73 0.84
CA LEU A 269 -17.17 -21.63 1.38
C LEU A 269 -16.95 -22.62 2.52
N ASN A 270 -15.80 -23.29 2.49
CA ASN A 270 -15.33 -24.11 3.60
C ASN A 270 -14.57 -23.23 4.62
N TRP A 271 -15.29 -22.73 5.62
CA TRP A 271 -14.72 -21.82 6.64
C TRP A 271 -13.60 -22.45 7.47
N THR A 272 -13.63 -23.77 7.70
CA THR A 272 -12.57 -24.49 8.40
C THR A 272 -11.27 -24.50 7.58
N GLU A 273 -11.39 -24.76 6.28
CA GLU A 273 -10.26 -24.70 5.34
C GLU A 273 -9.70 -23.27 5.24
N ILE A 274 -10.57 -22.26 5.07
CA ILE A 274 -10.17 -20.85 5.02
C ILE A 274 -9.41 -20.46 6.29
N ASN A 275 -9.88 -20.88 7.48
CA ASN A 275 -9.16 -20.61 8.72
C ASN A 275 -7.78 -21.26 8.74
N SER A 276 -7.67 -22.53 8.32
CA SER A 276 -6.38 -23.22 8.21
C SER A 276 -5.41 -22.51 7.25
N LEU A 277 -5.87 -22.16 6.05
CA LEU A 277 -5.08 -21.43 5.06
C LEU A 277 -4.68 -20.03 5.57
N SER A 278 -5.60 -19.32 6.22
CA SER A 278 -5.30 -17.99 6.76
C SER A 278 -4.25 -18.00 7.87
N ASN A 279 -4.14 -19.11 8.62
CA ASN A 279 -3.06 -19.33 9.58
C ASN A 279 -1.76 -19.70 8.88
N LYS A 280 -1.80 -20.60 7.88
CA LYS A 280 -0.65 -20.94 7.03
C LYS A 280 -0.03 -19.69 6.40
N TYR A 281 -0.87 -18.75 5.97
CA TYR A 281 -0.46 -17.52 5.27
C TYR A 281 -0.26 -16.32 6.20
N GLU A 282 -0.44 -16.47 7.51
CA GLU A 282 -0.26 -15.41 8.50
C GLU A 282 -1.20 -14.20 8.28
N ILE A 283 -2.43 -14.45 7.81
CA ILE A 283 -3.44 -13.43 7.48
C ILE A 283 -4.78 -13.57 8.23
N ALA A 284 -4.92 -14.52 9.15
CA ALA A 284 -6.16 -14.69 9.93
C ALA A 284 -6.63 -13.38 10.63
N HIS A 285 -5.71 -12.59 11.19
CA HIS A 285 -6.01 -11.29 11.81
C HIS A 285 -6.61 -10.30 10.81
N LYS A 286 -6.20 -10.35 9.53
CA LYS A 286 -6.74 -9.50 8.47
C LYS A 286 -8.20 -9.83 8.20
N ILE A 287 -8.51 -11.13 8.11
CA ILE A 287 -9.89 -11.62 7.92
C ILE A 287 -10.76 -11.21 9.11
N TYR A 288 -10.29 -11.42 10.34
CA TYR A 288 -11.00 -11.03 11.55
C TYR A 288 -11.36 -9.53 11.54
N TYR A 289 -10.37 -8.66 11.30
CA TYR A 289 -10.57 -7.22 11.21
C TYR A 289 -11.61 -6.84 10.16
N VAL A 290 -11.50 -7.39 8.95
CA VAL A 290 -12.41 -7.10 7.83
C VAL A 290 -13.84 -7.48 8.17
N LEU A 291 -14.06 -8.70 8.69
CA LEU A 291 -15.39 -9.16 9.07
C LEU A 291 -16.01 -8.31 10.19
N LYS A 292 -15.20 -7.84 11.14
CA LYS A 292 -15.64 -6.92 12.20
C LYS A 292 -16.04 -5.55 11.64
N CYS A 293 -15.24 -4.98 10.75
CA CYS A 293 -15.54 -3.70 10.10
C CYS A 293 -16.84 -3.77 9.28
N MET A 294 -17.01 -4.84 8.50
CA MET A 294 -18.24 -5.11 7.75
C MET A 294 -19.44 -5.21 8.69
N THR A 295 -19.33 -6.01 9.76
CA THR A 295 -20.42 -6.20 10.72
C THR A 295 -20.82 -4.91 11.42
N GLY A 296 -19.84 -4.07 11.78
CA GLY A 296 -20.08 -2.76 12.38
C GLY A 296 -20.79 -1.78 11.44
N MET A 297 -20.52 -1.84 10.13
CA MET A 297 -21.07 -0.90 9.15
C MET A 297 -22.45 -1.33 8.62
N VAL A 298 -22.56 -2.57 8.15
CA VAL A 298 -23.76 -3.04 7.42
C VAL A 298 -24.64 -3.99 8.24
N GLY A 299 -24.18 -4.42 9.42
CA GLY A 299 -24.86 -5.41 10.24
C GLY A 299 -24.39 -6.83 9.95
N LYS A 300 -25.12 -7.83 10.46
CA LYS A 300 -24.70 -9.23 10.41
C LYS A 300 -24.80 -9.81 8.98
N VAL A 301 -23.65 -9.96 8.32
CA VAL A 301 -23.52 -10.65 7.01
C VAL A 301 -23.11 -12.12 7.18
N ILE A 302 -22.39 -12.43 8.27
CA ILE A 302 -21.86 -13.76 8.57
C ILE A 302 -22.05 -14.09 10.05
N SER A 303 -22.02 -15.38 10.42
CA SER A 303 -22.19 -15.78 11.82
C SER A 303 -21.02 -15.34 12.70
N ASN A 304 -21.31 -14.97 13.95
CA ASN A 304 -20.26 -14.59 14.92
C ASN A 304 -19.30 -15.75 15.20
N GLU A 305 -19.76 -16.99 15.10
CA GLU A 305 -18.92 -18.18 15.25
C GLU A 305 -17.81 -18.23 14.19
N ILE A 306 -18.16 -17.95 12.93
CA ILE A 306 -17.17 -17.89 11.85
C ILE A 306 -16.21 -16.72 12.09
N ILE A 307 -16.71 -15.54 12.45
CA ILE A 307 -15.85 -14.38 12.77
C ILE A 307 -14.84 -14.76 13.87
N GLU A 308 -15.31 -15.31 14.99
CA GLU A 308 -14.48 -15.67 16.13
C GLU A 308 -13.54 -16.86 15.90
N SER A 309 -13.69 -17.59 14.78
CA SER A 309 -12.72 -18.60 14.36
C SER A 309 -11.40 -18.00 13.88
N PHE A 310 -11.41 -16.75 13.39
CA PHE A 310 -10.23 -16.01 12.91
C PHE A 310 -9.58 -15.13 13.99
N ASN A 311 -10.06 -15.19 15.24
CA ASN A 311 -9.64 -14.30 16.32
C ASN A 311 -8.10 -14.27 16.47
N PRO A 312 -7.45 -13.09 16.47
CA PRO A 312 -6.00 -12.95 16.58
C PRO A 312 -5.39 -13.64 17.81
N ASN A 313 -6.14 -13.85 18.88
CA ASN A 313 -5.66 -14.56 20.08
C ASN A 313 -5.58 -16.09 19.90
N LYS A 314 -6.10 -16.64 18.80
CA LYS A 314 -6.14 -18.07 18.50
C LYS A 314 -5.23 -18.48 17.34
N VAL A 315 -4.48 -17.53 16.77
CA VAL A 315 -3.67 -17.78 15.58
C VAL A 315 -2.40 -18.57 15.90
N THR A 316 -1.86 -19.27 14.90
CA THR A 316 -0.68 -20.13 15.05
C THR A 316 0.64 -19.46 14.64
N TYR A 317 0.63 -18.13 14.47
CA TYR A 317 1.79 -17.32 14.06
C TYR A 317 1.93 -16.10 14.96
N TYR A 318 3.11 -15.48 14.95
CA TYR A 318 3.33 -14.26 15.72
C TYR A 318 2.63 -13.07 15.04
N PHE A 319 1.74 -12.40 15.77
CA PHE A 319 1.06 -11.20 15.29
C PHE A 319 1.29 -10.02 16.26
N ASN A 320 1.92 -8.95 15.77
CA ASN A 320 2.22 -7.74 16.54
C ASN A 320 1.17 -6.63 16.30
N GLY A 321 -0.10 -6.96 16.53
CA GLY A 321 -1.22 -6.03 16.45
C GLY A 321 -2.17 -6.14 17.64
N ASN A 322 -3.38 -5.65 17.48
CA ASN A 322 -4.38 -5.58 18.53
C ASN A 322 -5.32 -6.79 18.48
N SER A 323 -6.02 -7.05 19.58
CA SER A 323 -6.96 -8.19 19.69
C SER A 323 -8.16 -8.11 18.73
N ASP A 324 -8.43 -6.93 18.18
CA ASP A 324 -9.45 -6.71 17.14
C ASP A 324 -8.95 -6.97 15.70
N GLY A 325 -7.70 -7.41 15.56
CA GLY A 325 -7.03 -7.68 14.28
C GLY A 325 -6.35 -6.48 13.66
N SER A 326 -6.53 -5.28 14.22
CA SER A 326 -5.98 -4.03 13.72
C SER A 326 -4.48 -3.88 13.97
N ILE A 327 -3.75 -3.19 13.10
CA ILE A 327 -2.32 -2.86 13.33
C ILE A 327 -2.19 -1.77 14.41
N ASN A 328 -3.13 -0.81 14.38
CA ASN A 328 -3.19 0.34 15.28
C ASN A 328 -4.44 0.30 16.16
N ALA A 329 -4.31 0.78 17.40
CA ALA A 329 -5.45 0.87 18.30
C ALA A 329 -6.28 2.13 17.99
N TRP A 330 -7.06 2.07 16.91
CA TRP A 330 -7.88 3.21 16.45
C TRP A 330 -8.84 3.68 17.56
N GLU A 331 -8.80 4.97 17.84
CA GLU A 331 -9.70 5.69 18.75
C GLU A 331 -10.98 6.10 18.02
N SER A 332 -10.89 6.45 16.74
CA SER A 332 -12.04 6.87 15.94
C SER A 332 -12.79 5.70 15.28
N ASP A 333 -14.10 5.91 15.13
CA ASP A 333 -14.99 4.93 14.49
C ASP A 333 -14.58 4.62 13.04
N PHE A 334 -14.74 3.34 12.65
CA PHE A 334 -14.36 2.86 11.33
C PHE A 334 -15.09 3.60 10.19
N VAL A 335 -16.40 3.81 10.33
CA VAL A 335 -17.21 4.49 9.30
C VAL A 335 -16.80 5.96 9.20
N PHE A 336 -16.50 6.60 10.33
CA PHE A 336 -15.95 7.95 10.32
C PHE A 336 -14.62 8.03 9.55
N ARG A 337 -13.68 7.11 9.79
CA ARG A 337 -12.40 7.05 9.06
C ARG A 337 -12.56 6.76 7.58
N LEU A 338 -13.54 5.94 7.21
CA LEU A 338 -13.85 5.63 5.81
C LEU A 338 -14.16 6.89 4.99
N PHE A 339 -14.84 7.87 5.59
CA PHE A 339 -15.25 9.10 4.92
C PHE A 339 -14.37 10.31 5.24
N ASN A 340 -13.34 10.15 6.06
CA ASN A 340 -12.47 11.22 6.52
C ASN A 340 -10.98 10.84 6.45
N ASP A 341 -10.44 10.78 5.22
CA ASP A 341 -9.03 10.42 4.98
C ASP A 341 -8.04 11.34 5.72
N LYS A 342 -8.37 12.61 5.94
CA LYS A 342 -7.49 13.55 6.65
C LYS A 342 -7.34 13.12 8.11
N GLU A 343 -8.44 12.84 8.79
CA GLU A 343 -8.39 12.42 10.19
C GLU A 343 -7.85 10.99 10.32
N ARG A 344 -8.23 10.09 9.41
CA ARG A 344 -7.64 8.74 9.31
C ARG A 344 -6.12 8.81 9.23
N LYS A 345 -5.57 9.67 8.35
CA LYS A 345 -4.11 9.83 8.21
C LYS A 345 -3.47 10.43 9.44
N ARG A 346 -4.07 11.48 10.01
CA ARG A 346 -3.57 12.12 11.24
C ARG A 346 -3.51 11.13 12.40
N GLU A 347 -4.57 10.37 12.61
CA GLU A 347 -4.66 9.40 13.69
C GLU A 347 -3.72 8.21 13.47
N PHE A 348 -3.58 7.71 12.24
CA PHE A 348 -2.59 6.68 11.91
C PHE A 348 -1.18 7.10 12.30
N VAL A 349 -0.79 8.33 11.93
CA VAL A 349 0.51 8.92 12.25
C VAL A 349 0.69 9.00 13.77
N LYS A 350 -0.31 9.54 14.48
CA LYS A 350 -0.32 9.63 15.94
C LYS A 350 -0.11 8.26 16.59
N LEU A 351 -0.94 7.27 16.24
CA LEU A 351 -0.92 5.94 16.84
C LEU A 351 0.37 5.19 16.52
N THR A 352 0.90 5.33 15.30
CA THR A 352 2.19 4.73 14.91
C THR A 352 3.33 5.30 15.74
N LYS A 353 3.40 6.64 15.90
CA LYS A 353 4.43 7.29 16.72
C LYS A 353 4.32 6.91 18.20
N LEU A 354 3.10 6.87 18.75
CA LEU A 354 2.87 6.40 20.12
C LEU A 354 3.27 4.93 20.31
N LYS A 355 3.01 4.08 19.31
CA LYS A 355 3.44 2.67 19.34
C LYS A 355 4.96 2.57 19.32
N ILE A 356 5.65 3.35 18.48
CA ILE A 356 7.12 3.38 18.41
C ILE A 356 7.71 3.80 19.76
N TYR A 357 7.28 4.94 20.31
CA TYR A 357 7.78 5.53 21.56
C TYR A 357 7.13 4.95 22.83
N ASN A 358 6.50 3.77 22.76
CA ASN A 358 5.98 3.09 23.94
C ASN A 358 7.13 2.58 24.82
N ALA A 359 6.96 2.69 26.15
CA ALA A 359 7.93 2.29 27.16
C ALA A 359 8.55 0.89 26.99
N ARG A 360 7.77 -0.06 26.45
CA ARG A 360 8.21 -1.45 26.25
C ARG A 360 9.20 -1.63 25.09
N ASN A 361 9.35 -0.64 24.20
CA ASN A 361 10.29 -0.71 23.08
C ASN A 361 11.67 -0.14 23.42
N TYR A 362 11.88 0.29 24.67
CA TYR A 362 13.10 0.96 25.10
C TYR A 362 14.26 0.03 25.46
N ASP A 363 14.04 -1.28 25.44
CA ASP A 363 15.07 -2.26 25.82
C ASP A 363 16.17 -2.41 24.75
N ASN A 364 15.89 -2.04 23.49
CA ASN A 364 16.89 -2.00 22.41
C ASN A 364 17.34 -0.56 22.15
N HIS A 365 18.39 -0.13 22.83
CA HIS A 365 18.95 1.21 22.67
C HIS A 365 20.48 1.23 22.66
N ASP A 366 21.00 2.23 21.99
CA ASP A 366 22.42 2.53 21.84
C ASP A 366 22.71 3.73 22.72
N LYS A 367 23.76 3.63 23.55
CA LYS A 367 24.25 4.81 24.25
C LYS A 367 25.00 5.68 23.25
N VAL A 368 24.59 6.94 23.14
CA VAL A 368 25.34 7.93 22.37
C VAL A 368 26.46 8.45 23.25
N GLU A 369 27.70 8.34 22.79
CA GLU A 369 28.85 8.89 23.52
C GLU A 369 29.01 10.39 23.24
N LYS A 370 29.55 11.13 24.22
CA LYS A 370 29.99 12.50 23.99
C LYS A 370 31.10 12.51 22.96
N GLU A 371 30.99 13.40 21.99
CA GLU A 371 31.98 13.52 20.95
C GLU A 371 33.35 13.91 21.54
N SER A 372 34.36 13.10 21.25
CA SER A 372 35.75 13.33 21.63
C SER A 372 36.68 12.70 20.60
N PHE A 373 37.92 13.20 20.51
CA PHE A 373 38.93 12.60 19.63
C PHE A 373 39.17 11.12 19.94
N ALA A 374 39.17 10.74 21.24
CA ALA A 374 39.34 9.36 21.67
C ALA A 374 38.20 8.45 21.17
N THR A 375 36.95 8.92 21.26
CA THR A 375 35.76 8.20 20.78
C THR A 375 35.81 7.94 19.27
N LEU A 376 36.20 8.95 18.47
CA LEU A 376 36.29 8.81 17.00
C LEU A 376 37.32 7.76 16.56
N THR A 377 38.40 7.57 17.34
CA THR A 377 39.48 6.63 17.02
C THR A 377 39.28 5.20 17.55
N ASN A 378 38.28 4.96 18.40
CA ASN A 378 38.04 3.65 18.99
C ASN A 378 37.09 2.82 18.12
N VAL A 379 37.62 2.16 17.08
CA VAL A 379 36.83 1.39 16.11
C VAL A 379 35.90 0.34 16.76
N LYS A 380 36.21 -0.14 17.98
CA LYS A 380 35.35 -1.12 18.70
C LYS A 380 33.98 -0.58 19.11
N THR A 381 33.75 0.74 19.09
CA THR A 381 32.46 1.34 19.43
C THR A 381 31.55 1.53 18.21
N TYR A 382 32.06 1.29 17.00
CA TYR A 382 31.28 1.38 15.77
C TYR A 382 30.34 0.18 15.64
N ARG A 383 29.15 0.46 15.12
CA ARG A 383 28.22 -0.55 14.69
C ARG A 383 28.58 -1.03 13.30
N HIS A 384 28.37 -2.32 13.12
CA HIS A 384 28.58 -2.99 11.85
C HIS A 384 27.23 -3.35 11.25
N PHE A 385 27.08 -3.00 9.98
CA PHE A 385 25.91 -3.32 9.19
C PHE A 385 26.37 -4.08 7.94
N PHE A 386 26.17 -5.41 7.97
CA PHE A 386 26.62 -6.31 6.91
C PHE A 386 25.54 -6.52 5.86
N ILE A 387 25.90 -6.33 4.58
CA ILE A 387 25.03 -6.56 3.43
C ILE A 387 25.46 -7.87 2.78
N GLU A 388 24.76 -8.95 3.10
CA GLU A 388 25.13 -10.31 2.69
C GLU A 388 25.21 -10.47 1.16
N SER A 389 24.28 -9.86 0.41
CA SER A 389 24.24 -9.97 -1.05
C SER A 389 25.46 -9.34 -1.74
N LEU A 390 26.08 -8.34 -1.12
CA LEU A 390 27.24 -7.62 -1.66
C LEU A 390 28.54 -7.95 -0.91
N GLN A 391 28.44 -8.65 0.21
CA GLN A 391 29.55 -8.90 1.15
C GLN A 391 30.20 -7.60 1.64
N TRP A 392 29.38 -6.57 1.91
CA TRP A 392 29.87 -5.26 2.39
C TRP A 392 29.65 -5.12 3.88
N ASP A 393 30.64 -4.58 4.57
CA ASP A 393 30.54 -4.22 5.98
C ASP A 393 30.62 -2.70 6.13
N ILE A 394 29.56 -2.09 6.62
CA ILE A 394 29.47 -0.66 6.84
C ILE A 394 29.60 -0.38 8.33
N GLU A 395 30.61 0.42 8.67
CA GLU A 395 30.87 0.87 10.03
C GLU A 395 30.18 2.22 10.27
N TYR A 396 29.38 2.35 11.32
CA TYR A 396 28.80 3.66 11.69
C TYR A 396 28.71 3.86 13.19
N MET A 397 28.70 5.12 13.63
CA MET A 397 28.56 5.50 15.03
C MET A 397 27.84 6.84 15.17
N PHE A 398 26.99 6.93 16.19
CA PHE A 398 26.42 8.19 16.63
C PHE A 398 27.18 8.73 17.84
N THR A 399 27.53 10.02 17.79
CA THR A 399 28.09 10.77 18.92
C THR A 399 27.33 12.08 19.09
N CYS A 400 27.43 12.76 20.23
CA CYS A 400 26.77 14.05 20.41
C CYS A 400 27.60 15.06 21.20
N ASP A 401 27.28 16.34 21.04
CA ASP A 401 27.62 17.38 22.00
C ASP A 401 26.33 17.93 22.65
N ASN A 402 26.38 19.12 23.26
CA ASN A 402 25.23 19.72 23.92
C ASN A 402 24.14 20.24 22.95
N THR A 403 24.45 20.37 21.66
CA THR A 403 23.64 21.05 20.64
C THR A 403 23.35 20.17 19.43
N SER A 404 24.21 19.20 19.13
CA SER A 404 24.21 18.45 17.89
C SER A 404 24.45 16.96 18.10
N LEU A 405 23.77 16.17 17.27
CA LEU A 405 24.07 14.76 17.00
C LEU A 405 25.01 14.67 15.80
N TYR A 406 25.91 13.71 15.82
CA TYR A 406 26.85 13.42 14.75
C TYR A 406 26.68 11.97 14.31
N LEU A 407 26.48 11.76 13.01
CA LEU A 407 26.56 10.45 12.38
C LEU A 407 27.92 10.32 11.70
N ASN A 408 28.71 9.36 12.15
CA ASN A 408 30.01 9.02 11.57
C ASN A 408 29.85 7.71 10.80
N VAL A 409 30.05 7.73 9.49
CA VAL A 409 30.00 6.54 8.63
C VAL A 409 31.37 6.29 8.03
N ILE A 410 31.90 5.09 8.23
CA ILE A 410 33.14 4.64 7.65
C ILE A 410 32.81 3.62 6.56
N ILE A 411 33.28 3.90 5.35
CA ILE A 411 33.17 3.03 4.19
C ILE A 411 34.54 2.77 3.60
N ASP A 412 34.74 1.59 3.01
CA ASP A 412 35.97 1.30 2.27
C ASP A 412 35.95 1.88 0.85
N ASN A 413 37.05 1.70 0.13
CA ASN A 413 37.14 2.17 -1.24
C ASN A 413 36.17 1.49 -2.20
N ASN A 414 35.83 0.21 -1.99
CA ASN A 414 34.94 -0.54 -2.85
C ASN A 414 33.51 -0.01 -2.76
N ILE A 415 33.00 0.17 -1.54
CA ILE A 415 31.67 0.73 -1.26
C ILE A 415 31.58 2.15 -1.85
N TYR A 416 32.59 2.98 -1.61
CA TYR A 416 32.61 4.36 -2.10
C TYR A 416 32.49 4.45 -3.63
N GLU A 417 33.21 3.61 -4.39
CA GLU A 417 33.11 3.63 -5.85
C GLU A 417 31.73 3.22 -6.36
N GLN A 418 31.03 2.38 -5.60
CA GLN A 418 29.72 1.88 -5.98
C GLN A 418 28.56 2.77 -5.55
N LEU A 419 28.77 3.80 -4.71
CA LEU A 419 27.71 4.74 -4.32
C LEU A 419 27.05 5.48 -5.51
N GLY A 420 27.63 5.37 -6.72
CA GLY A 420 26.98 5.68 -8.00
C GLY A 420 25.64 4.97 -8.22
N ASN A 421 25.55 3.72 -7.77
CA ASN A 421 24.43 2.80 -7.98
C ASN A 421 23.60 2.56 -6.71
N TYR A 422 23.99 3.16 -5.58
CA TYR A 422 23.35 2.90 -4.29
C TYR A 422 23.14 4.18 -3.47
N TYR A 423 22.25 4.08 -2.49
CA TYR A 423 22.00 5.06 -1.45
C TYR A 423 22.27 4.43 -0.09
N LEU A 424 23.05 5.10 0.75
CA LEU A 424 22.94 4.92 2.19
C LEU A 424 21.89 5.89 2.71
N PHE A 425 20.78 5.35 3.19
CA PHE A 425 19.61 6.10 3.62
C PHE A 425 19.46 6.00 5.12
N VAL A 426 19.40 7.14 5.79
CA VAL A 426 19.19 7.26 7.23
C VAL A 426 17.85 7.92 7.46
N LEU A 427 17.03 7.31 8.31
CA LEU A 427 15.70 7.77 8.68
C LEU A 427 15.66 8.08 10.18
N PHE A 428 15.06 9.20 10.54
CA PHE A 428 14.64 9.50 11.91
C PHE A 428 13.12 9.61 11.97
N ILE A 429 12.54 9.07 13.04
CA ILE A 429 11.10 9.23 13.32
C ILE A 429 10.98 10.12 14.55
N ASP A 430 10.39 11.30 14.39
CA ASP A 430 10.15 12.21 15.51
C ASP A 430 8.97 11.80 16.39
N ASN A 431 8.87 12.35 17.59
CA ASN A 431 7.72 12.15 18.49
C ASN A 431 6.70 13.30 18.45
N ASN A 432 6.82 14.24 17.49
CA ASN A 432 5.82 15.27 17.25
C ASN A 432 4.67 14.68 16.40
N LEU A 433 3.46 14.67 16.96
CA LEU A 433 2.30 13.99 16.39
C LEU A 433 1.73 14.69 15.15
N ASP A 434 2.12 15.94 14.87
CA ASP A 434 1.64 16.71 13.72
C ASP A 434 2.48 16.46 12.45
N ASN A 435 3.68 15.91 12.59
CA ASN A 435 4.56 15.54 11.47
C ASN A 435 4.20 14.17 10.88
N ALA A 436 4.44 13.96 9.58
CA ALA A 436 4.38 12.64 8.94
C ALA A 436 5.34 11.60 9.60
N ILE A 437 5.15 10.30 9.32
CA ILE A 437 5.92 9.22 9.98
C ILE A 437 7.40 9.25 9.56
N PRO A 438 7.78 9.00 8.28
CA PRO A 438 9.12 9.34 7.86
C PRO A 438 9.15 10.83 7.53
N SER A 439 9.49 11.64 8.53
CA SER A 439 9.60 13.08 8.35
C SER A 439 11.04 13.49 8.02
N ARG A 440 12.07 12.80 8.52
CA ARG A 440 13.46 13.32 8.49
C ARG A 440 14.45 12.30 7.96
N THR A 441 15.11 12.61 6.85
CA THR A 441 16.00 11.66 6.18
C THR A 441 17.31 12.27 5.72
N ILE A 442 18.35 11.46 5.74
CA ILE A 442 19.67 11.76 5.19
C ILE A 442 19.95 10.72 4.10
N THR A 443 20.28 11.17 2.91
CA THR A 443 20.66 10.29 1.79
C THR A 443 22.09 10.56 1.39
N ILE A 444 22.95 9.55 1.48
CA ILE A 444 24.34 9.60 1.03
C ILE A 444 24.47 8.79 -0.25
N THR A 445 25.00 9.43 -1.29
CA THR A 445 25.21 8.81 -2.60
C THR A 445 26.40 9.44 -3.30
N LYS A 446 26.79 8.89 -4.45
CA LYS A 446 27.81 9.45 -5.30
C LYS A 446 27.23 9.60 -6.71
N ASP A 447 27.54 10.69 -7.36
CA ASP A 447 27.39 10.83 -8.82
C ASP A 447 28.79 11.11 -9.39
N GLU A 448 29.10 12.35 -9.76
CA GLU A 448 30.50 12.78 -10.02
C GLU A 448 31.31 12.90 -8.72
N SER A 449 30.66 13.32 -7.63
CA SER A 449 31.25 13.45 -6.30
C SER A 449 30.31 12.88 -5.23
N LEU A 450 30.82 12.71 -4.01
CA LEU A 450 29.99 12.36 -2.86
C LEU A 450 28.97 13.49 -2.60
N GLN A 451 27.72 13.10 -2.35
CA GLN A 451 26.64 13.99 -2.01
C GLN A 451 25.90 13.49 -0.77
N VAL A 452 25.53 14.42 0.11
CA VAL A 452 24.65 14.16 1.25
C VAL A 452 23.46 15.11 1.15
N GLN A 453 22.27 14.53 1.01
CA GLN A 453 21.01 15.25 0.91
C GLN A 453 20.23 15.13 2.22
N PHE A 454 19.57 16.23 2.61
CA PHE A 454 18.81 16.35 3.85
C PHE A 454 17.35 16.67 3.53
N VAL A 455 16.40 15.91 4.08
CA VAL A 455 14.96 16.16 3.94
C VAL A 455 14.38 16.47 5.32
N ASN A 456 13.73 17.63 5.46
CA ASN A 456 13.21 18.21 6.71
C ASN A 456 14.24 18.28 7.86
N LEU A 457 15.53 18.34 7.52
CA LEU A 457 16.65 18.51 8.43
C LEU A 457 17.39 19.79 8.03
N GLN A 458 17.10 20.89 8.72
CA GLN A 458 17.69 22.20 8.44
C GLN A 458 19.03 22.37 9.16
N GLN A 459 19.92 23.19 8.57
CA GLN A 459 21.23 23.55 9.15
C GLN A 459 22.17 22.35 9.38
N CYS A 460 21.87 21.19 8.81
CA CYS A 460 22.81 20.08 8.79
C CYS A 460 24.00 20.39 7.88
N SER A 461 25.14 19.81 8.23
CA SER A 461 26.35 19.88 7.42
C SER A 461 27.04 18.53 7.41
N TRP A 462 27.97 18.32 6.49
CA TRP A 462 28.75 17.11 6.46
C TRP A 462 30.19 17.40 6.06
N GLN A 463 31.08 16.51 6.46
CA GLN A 463 32.50 16.52 6.17
C GLN A 463 32.92 15.15 5.67
N PHE A 464 33.97 15.13 4.86
CA PHE A 464 34.54 13.93 4.30
C PHE A 464 36.05 13.93 4.54
N VAL A 465 36.54 12.80 5.06
CA VAL A 465 37.95 12.62 5.41
C VAL A 465 38.44 11.29 4.85
N GLU A 466 39.55 11.32 4.13
CA GLU A 466 40.22 10.11 3.66
C GLU A 466 41.11 9.53 4.76
N LEU A 467 40.92 8.24 5.05
CA LEU A 467 41.60 7.47 6.09
C LEU A 467 42.31 6.28 5.45
N GLY A 468 43.32 6.54 4.60
CA GLY A 468 44.03 5.49 3.87
C GLY A 468 43.12 4.79 2.85
N ASN A 469 42.77 3.52 3.10
CA ASN A 469 41.86 2.73 2.25
C ASN A 469 40.37 2.84 2.66
N LYS A 470 40.08 3.62 3.70
CA LYS A 470 38.75 3.90 4.20
C LYS A 470 38.45 5.39 4.07
N ARG A 471 37.17 5.74 4.15
CA ARG A 471 36.65 7.10 4.07
C ARG A 471 35.66 7.31 5.20
N LEU A 472 35.81 8.40 5.93
CA LEU A 472 34.89 8.84 6.96
C LEU A 472 33.99 9.93 6.39
N ILE A 473 32.68 9.70 6.48
CA ILE A 473 31.64 10.69 6.21
C ILE A 473 31.05 11.07 7.57
N LYS A 474 31.30 12.31 7.99
CA LYS A 474 30.78 12.85 9.25
C LYS A 474 29.64 13.79 8.94
N VAL A 475 28.46 13.53 9.50
CA VAL A 475 27.26 14.34 9.31
C VAL A 475 26.84 14.97 10.64
N LEU A 476 26.75 16.29 10.67
CA LEU A 476 26.31 17.08 11.83
C LEU A 476 24.81 17.37 11.69
N ILE A 477 24.06 17.02 12.74
CA ILE A 477 22.60 17.12 12.83
C ILE A 477 22.25 17.92 14.09
N PRO A 478 21.88 19.20 13.99
CA PRO A 478 21.46 19.98 15.16
C PRO A 478 20.23 19.34 15.82
N PHE A 479 20.19 19.23 17.16
CA PHE A 479 19.04 18.61 17.84
C PHE A 479 17.71 19.31 17.56
N GLU A 480 17.74 20.63 17.34
CA GLU A 480 16.55 21.42 17.01
C GLU A 480 15.86 20.98 15.70
N CYS A 481 16.62 20.47 14.73
CA CYS A 481 16.04 20.07 13.44
C CYS A 481 15.37 18.69 13.48
N LEU A 482 15.59 17.91 14.55
CA LEU A 482 14.92 16.63 14.77
C LEU A 482 13.45 16.79 15.20
N ASP A 483 13.07 17.99 15.67
CA ASP A 483 11.70 18.31 16.14
C ASP A 483 11.16 17.28 17.15
N MET A 484 12.05 16.97 18.09
CA MET A 484 11.83 15.99 19.15
C MET A 484 11.48 16.72 20.45
N ASN A 485 10.44 16.26 21.13
CA ASN A 485 10.32 16.49 22.56
C ASN A 485 11.14 15.45 23.31
N PHE A 486 12.42 15.75 23.55
CA PHE A 486 13.36 14.84 24.21
C PHE A 486 12.92 14.43 25.63
N LYS A 487 12.18 15.29 26.33
CA LYS A 487 11.67 14.98 27.67
C LYS A 487 10.65 13.84 27.62
N ASP A 488 9.77 13.85 26.62
CA ASP A 488 8.71 12.86 26.47
C ASP A 488 9.24 11.50 25.96
N SER A 489 10.42 11.48 25.33
CA SER A 489 11.07 10.25 24.85
C SER A 489 12.16 9.70 25.78
N ASP A 490 12.37 10.25 26.98
CA ASP A 490 13.50 9.90 27.87
C ASP A 490 14.85 10.02 27.13
N ASN A 491 15.01 11.13 26.41
CA ASN A 491 16.15 11.47 25.55
C ASN A 491 16.47 10.40 24.48
N ARG A 492 15.46 9.64 24.04
CA ARG A 492 15.63 8.65 22.99
C ARG A 492 15.23 9.17 21.61
N ILE A 493 16.02 8.85 20.59
CA ILE A 493 15.71 9.11 19.18
C ILE A 493 15.60 7.79 18.44
N PHE A 494 14.47 7.55 17.76
CA PHE A 494 14.38 6.44 16.81
C PHE A 494 15.19 6.75 15.55
N HIS A 495 16.00 5.79 15.10
CA HIS A 495 16.62 5.85 13.78
C HIS A 495 16.60 4.49 13.08
N ASN A 496 16.70 4.53 11.76
CA ASN A 496 16.98 3.37 10.92
C ASN A 496 18.02 3.74 9.85
N ILE A 497 18.89 2.79 9.52
CA ILE A 497 19.85 2.90 8.41
C ILE A 497 19.56 1.77 7.43
N GLU A 498 19.34 2.15 6.17
CA GLU A 498 19.07 1.26 5.07
C GLU A 498 20.07 1.49 3.95
N PHE A 499 20.40 0.41 3.24
CA PHE A 499 21.15 0.46 2.00
C PHE A 499 20.23 0.10 0.84
N ARG A 500 20.16 0.99 -0.13
CA ARG A 500 19.20 0.92 -1.23
C ARG A 500 19.91 0.96 -2.56
N GLU A 501 19.62 0.02 -3.46
CA GLU A 501 20.05 0.05 -4.85
C GLU A 501 19.20 1.02 -5.66
N LYS A 502 19.83 1.80 -6.54
CA LYS A 502 19.16 2.69 -7.50
C LYS A 502 18.53 1.87 -8.60
N ILE A 503 17.25 2.13 -8.88
CA ILE A 503 16.49 1.42 -9.91
C ILE A 503 15.76 2.44 -10.78
N GLY A 504 16.32 2.70 -11.97
CA GLY A 504 15.83 3.76 -12.85
C GLY A 504 16.04 5.15 -12.26
N CYS A 505 15.23 6.13 -12.70
CA CYS A 505 15.44 7.54 -12.34
C CYS A 505 15.02 7.88 -10.90
N ASP A 506 13.98 7.23 -10.36
CA ASP A 506 13.38 7.57 -9.05
C ASP A 506 13.09 6.34 -8.17
N GLY A 507 13.44 5.14 -8.63
CA GLY A 507 13.18 3.89 -7.93
C GLY A 507 14.36 3.47 -7.07
N PHE A 508 14.06 2.71 -6.02
CA PHE A 508 15.08 2.07 -5.22
C PHE A 508 14.61 0.71 -4.70
N ARG A 509 15.58 -0.18 -4.40
CA ARG A 509 15.35 -1.44 -3.70
C ARG A 509 16.19 -1.48 -2.45
N THR A 510 15.57 -1.62 -1.28
CA THR A 510 16.31 -1.87 -0.03
C THR A 510 16.95 -3.25 -0.13
N ILE A 511 18.29 -3.29 -0.10
CA ILE A 511 19.09 -4.52 -0.16
C ILE A 511 19.76 -4.85 1.18
N GLY A 512 19.60 -3.95 2.16
CA GLY A 512 20.01 -4.17 3.53
C GLY A 512 19.45 -3.10 4.47
N GLY A 513 19.21 -3.44 5.73
CA GLY A 513 18.88 -2.51 6.82
C GLY A 513 18.39 -3.27 8.05
N LYS A 514 18.17 -2.60 9.17
CA LYS A 514 17.49 -3.18 10.34
C LYS A 514 16.09 -2.60 10.46
N TYR A 515 15.06 -3.43 10.31
CA TYR A 515 13.67 -3.00 10.51
C TYR A 515 13.24 -2.95 11.99
N GLU A 516 14.16 -3.26 12.92
CA GLU A 516 13.89 -3.14 14.36
C GLU A 516 14.14 -1.71 14.86
N PRO A 517 13.33 -1.21 15.81
CA PRO A 517 13.58 0.09 16.42
C PRO A 517 14.95 0.11 17.10
N ILE A 518 15.86 0.94 16.59
CA ILE A 518 17.09 1.26 17.30
C ILE A 518 16.94 2.67 17.85
N PHE A 519 16.93 2.76 19.18
CA PHE A 519 16.90 4.04 19.86
C PHE A 519 18.31 4.51 20.18
N LEU A 520 18.63 5.77 19.88
CA LEU A 520 19.78 6.47 20.43
C LEU A 520 19.37 7.06 21.77
N LYS A 521 20.03 6.71 22.88
CA LYS A 521 19.85 7.40 24.17
C LYS A 521 20.96 8.44 24.36
N ILE A 522 20.55 9.71 24.36
CA ILE A 522 21.44 10.88 24.53
C ILE A 522 21.73 11.14 26.01
#